data_AF-M5CG85-F1
#
_entry.id   AF-M5CG85-F1
#
_cell.length_a   1.000
_cell.length_b   1.000
_cell.length_c   1.000
_cell.angle_alpha   90.00
_cell.angle_beta   90.00
_cell.angle_gamma   90.00
#
_symmetry.space_group_name_H-M   'P 1'
#
loop_
_entity.id
_entity.type
_entity.pdbx_description
1 polymer ?
#
loop_
_entity_poly.entity_id
_entity_poly.type
_entity_poly.pdbx_seq_one_letter_code
_entity_poly.pdbx_strand_id
1 'polypeptide(L)'
;MIDSGSSANFIDPQFACSHNIPLIELDSPCTVIVINSRQVHDSICFKCCLVFNAQIRHFSALFYLLPLGNCNLILGTPWLILANPDINWRTLEVLLCPPLEAHASDIAPPITSIPEEFKAFQKVFSNNFFTTLPAHRSYDCAMPLDDGKDVPYGPIYPMTPSETAALKEHIDSELAAGKICPSTSPAGAPVMIVKRADGRLRLVVDYRRLNAITIKDCYALPRQDELIEKLRHAKICT
;
A
#
# COMPACT_ATOMS: atom_id res chain seq x y z
N MET A 1 -17.14 11.41 -17.37
CA MET A 1 -16.91 11.63 -15.93
C MET A 1 -15.56 11.02 -15.57
N ILE A 2 -14.80 11.65 -14.68
CA ILE A 2 -13.59 11.08 -14.09
C ILE A 2 -13.94 10.65 -12.66
N ASP A 3 -13.65 9.40 -12.30
CA ASP A 3 -14.04 8.83 -11.01
C ASP A 3 -12.90 7.99 -10.41
N SER A 4 -12.23 8.54 -9.40
CA SER A 4 -11.17 7.84 -8.66
C SER A 4 -11.68 6.69 -7.79
N GLY A 5 -12.98 6.64 -7.50
CA GLY A 5 -13.63 5.54 -6.79
C GLY A 5 -14.01 4.36 -7.69
N SER A 6 -13.90 4.51 -9.01
CA SER A 6 -14.25 3.47 -9.98
C SER A 6 -13.05 2.56 -10.27
N SER A 7 -13.18 1.27 -10.00
CA SER A 7 -12.13 0.26 -10.23
C SER A 7 -11.89 -0.08 -11.71
N ALA A 8 -12.78 0.37 -12.59
CA ALA A 8 -12.70 0.16 -14.04
C ALA A 8 -13.15 1.39 -14.82
N ASN A 9 -12.91 1.41 -16.13
CA ASN A 9 -13.57 2.38 -17.01
C ASN A 9 -14.91 1.81 -17.48
N PHE A 10 -15.94 2.65 -17.53
CA PHE A 10 -17.28 2.26 -17.96
C PHE A 10 -17.77 3.11 -19.13
N ILE A 11 -18.54 2.50 -20.02
CA ILE A 11 -19.18 3.15 -21.16
C ILE A 11 -20.66 2.83 -21.15
N ASP A 12 -21.48 3.82 -21.46
CA ASP A 12 -22.92 3.62 -21.58
C ASP A 12 -23.24 2.79 -22.85
N PRO A 13 -24.07 1.73 -22.75
CA PRO A 13 -24.43 0.89 -23.90
C PRO A 13 -25.08 1.67 -25.05
N GLN A 14 -25.91 2.68 -24.78
CA GLN A 14 -26.56 3.47 -25.82
C GLN A 14 -25.53 4.35 -26.56
N PHE A 15 -24.59 4.89 -25.80
CA PHE A 15 -23.48 5.64 -26.38
C PHE A 15 -22.59 4.74 -27.25
N ALA A 16 -22.27 3.53 -26.79
CA ALA A 16 -21.48 2.57 -27.57
C ALA A 16 -22.16 2.18 -28.89
N CYS A 17 -23.46 1.85 -28.83
CA CYS A 17 -24.24 1.48 -30.02
C CYS A 17 -24.39 2.64 -31.01
N SER A 18 -24.71 3.84 -30.54
CA SER A 18 -24.89 5.02 -31.41
C SER A 18 -23.61 5.42 -32.15
N HIS A 19 -22.44 5.08 -31.60
CA HIS A 19 -21.13 5.34 -32.20
C HIS A 19 -20.53 4.12 -32.91
N ASN A 20 -21.31 3.04 -33.08
CA ASN A 20 -20.88 1.79 -33.71
C ASN A 20 -19.58 1.22 -33.12
N ILE A 21 -19.40 1.33 -31.80
CA ILE A 21 -18.21 0.81 -31.11
C ILE A 21 -18.30 -0.72 -31.05
N PRO A 22 -17.29 -1.46 -31.55
CA PRO A 22 -17.28 -2.92 -31.50
C PRO A 22 -17.32 -3.44 -30.06
N LEU A 23 -18.29 -4.32 -29.78
CA LEU A 23 -18.47 -4.94 -28.48
C LEU A 23 -17.88 -6.36 -28.48
N ILE A 24 -17.25 -6.72 -27.36
CA ILE A 24 -16.65 -8.04 -27.13
C ILE A 24 -17.36 -8.63 -25.91
N GLU A 25 -17.94 -9.81 -26.08
CA GLU A 25 -18.55 -10.56 -24.98
C GLU A 25 -17.48 -11.06 -24.01
N LEU A 26 -17.83 -11.11 -22.72
CA LEU A 26 -16.96 -11.63 -21.67
C LEU A 26 -17.15 -13.15 -21.54
N ASP A 27 -16.05 -13.87 -21.33
CA ASP A 27 -16.09 -15.33 -21.09
C ASP A 27 -16.91 -15.71 -19.84
N SER A 28 -17.02 -14.77 -18.89
CA SER A 28 -17.89 -14.88 -17.73
C SER A 28 -18.43 -13.50 -17.33
N PRO A 29 -19.72 -13.39 -16.94
CA PRO A 29 -20.27 -12.12 -16.49
C PRO A 29 -19.56 -11.58 -15.23
N CYS A 30 -19.32 -10.28 -15.19
CA CYS A 30 -18.67 -9.60 -14.07
C CYS A 30 -19.71 -8.82 -13.25
N THR A 31 -19.79 -9.08 -11.94
CA THR A 31 -20.68 -8.32 -11.05
C THR A 31 -20.04 -7.01 -10.65
N VAL A 32 -20.75 -5.89 -10.84
CA VAL A 32 -20.31 -4.57 -10.37
C VAL A 32 -21.14 -4.12 -9.17
N ILE A 33 -20.47 -3.51 -8.19
CA ILE A 33 -21.09 -2.93 -7.01
C ILE A 33 -21.08 -1.41 -7.17
N VAL A 34 -22.26 -0.82 -7.38
CA VAL A 34 -22.43 0.63 -7.43
C VAL A 34 -22.82 1.13 -6.04
N ILE A 35 -22.09 2.11 -5.51
CA ILE A 35 -22.26 2.60 -4.11
C ILE A 35 -23.48 3.54 -3.96
N ASN A 36 -24.14 3.94 -5.05
CA ASN A 36 -25.29 4.83 -4.98
C ASN A 36 -26.59 4.10 -4.60
N SER A 37 -26.89 4.04 -3.29
CA SER A 37 -28.22 3.95 -2.60
C SER A 37 -29.31 2.99 -3.11
N ARG A 38 -29.08 2.19 -4.15
CA ARG A 38 -29.89 1.05 -4.60
C ARG A 38 -28.92 0.00 -5.09
N GLN A 39 -28.87 -1.14 -4.40
CA GLN A 39 -28.15 -2.31 -4.87
C GLN A 39 -28.72 -2.72 -6.23
N VAL A 40 -27.96 -2.48 -7.29
CA VAL A 40 -28.18 -3.13 -8.58
C VAL A 40 -26.96 -4.01 -8.80
N HIS A 41 -27.17 -5.32 -8.68
CA HIS A 41 -26.24 -6.33 -9.15
C HIS A 41 -26.44 -6.46 -10.65
N ASP A 42 -25.92 -5.50 -11.42
CA ASP A 42 -25.84 -5.69 -12.86
C ASP A 42 -24.61 -6.52 -13.19
N SER A 43 -24.86 -7.65 -13.84
CA SER A 43 -23.82 -8.48 -14.43
C SER A 43 -23.43 -7.84 -15.76
N ILE A 44 -22.21 -7.33 -15.82
CA ILE A 44 -21.62 -6.86 -17.06
C ILE A 44 -21.24 -8.07 -17.89
N CYS A 45 -21.73 -8.12 -19.13
CA CYS A 45 -21.42 -9.20 -20.07
C CYS A 45 -20.54 -8.74 -21.25
N PHE A 46 -20.31 -7.43 -21.41
CA PHE A 46 -19.63 -6.88 -22.57
C PHE A 46 -18.54 -5.88 -22.19
N LYS A 47 -17.49 -5.85 -23.00
CA LYS A 47 -16.41 -4.86 -22.96
C LYS A 47 -16.14 -4.32 -24.37
N CYS A 48 -15.49 -3.17 -24.46
CA CYS A 48 -14.99 -2.64 -25.73
C CYS A 48 -13.64 -1.95 -25.53
N CYS A 49 -12.84 -1.87 -26.60
CA CYS A 49 -11.66 -1.05 -26.64
C CYS A 49 -12.02 0.28 -27.31
N LEU A 50 -11.79 1.40 -26.64
CA LEU A 50 -12.03 2.72 -27.18
C LEU A 50 -10.70 3.45 -27.37
N VAL A 51 -10.48 3.94 -28.60
CA VAL A 51 -9.40 4.88 -28.90
C VAL A 51 -9.98 6.28 -28.89
N PHE A 52 -9.42 7.15 -28.06
CA PHE A 52 -9.91 8.52 -27.90
C PHE A 52 -8.79 9.49 -27.60
N ASN A 53 -9.05 10.75 -27.89
CA ASN A 53 -8.11 11.83 -27.62
C ASN A 53 -8.56 12.56 -26.35
N ALA A 54 -7.62 12.81 -25.45
CA ALA A 54 -7.84 13.73 -24.35
C ALA A 54 -6.71 14.76 -24.36
N GLN A 55 -7.08 16.02 -24.59
CA GLN A 55 -6.14 17.12 -24.84
C GLN A 55 -5.13 16.77 -25.94
N ILE A 56 -3.82 16.79 -25.63
CA ILE A 56 -2.73 16.51 -26.58
C ILE A 56 -2.34 15.02 -26.65
N ARG A 57 -3.05 14.14 -25.94
CA ARG A 57 -2.69 12.71 -25.82
C ARG A 57 -3.73 11.80 -26.45
N HIS A 58 -3.24 10.74 -27.06
CA HIS A 58 -4.03 9.65 -27.62
C HIS A 58 -4.04 8.47 -26.63
N PHE A 59 -5.23 7.96 -26.32
CA PHE A 59 -5.43 6.84 -25.41
C PHE A 59 -6.12 5.69 -26.14
N SER A 60 -5.71 4.47 -25.82
CA SER A 60 -6.43 3.24 -26.12
C SER A 60 -6.72 2.55 -24.79
N ALA A 61 -7.98 2.43 -24.42
CA ALA A 61 -8.36 1.89 -23.13
C ALA A 61 -9.54 0.92 -23.24
N LEU A 62 -9.55 -0.05 -22.33
CA LEU A 62 -10.65 -0.99 -22.17
C LEU A 62 -11.76 -0.35 -21.33
N PHE A 63 -13.00 -0.50 -21.79
CA PHE A 63 -14.23 -0.08 -21.11
C PHE A 63 -15.18 -1.25 -20.95
N TYR A 64 -15.91 -1.26 -19.84
CA TYR A 64 -16.98 -2.21 -19.57
C TYR A 64 -18.35 -1.55 -19.76
N LEU A 65 -19.32 -2.29 -20.30
CA LEU A 65 -20.64 -1.76 -20.59
C LEU A 65 -21.50 -1.75 -19.33
N LEU A 66 -21.93 -0.56 -18.91
CA LEU A 66 -22.78 -0.37 -17.73
C LEU A 66 -23.76 0.79 -18.03
N PRO A 67 -25.07 0.67 -17.77
CA PRO A 67 -25.98 1.80 -17.93
C PRO A 67 -25.61 2.94 -16.99
N LEU A 68 -25.18 4.07 -17.54
CA LEU A 68 -24.60 5.18 -16.78
C LEU A 68 -25.55 6.37 -16.59
N GLY A 69 -26.76 6.31 -17.17
CA GLY A 69 -27.75 7.38 -17.11
C GLY A 69 -27.29 8.62 -17.87
N ASN A 70 -26.97 9.71 -17.16
CA ASN A 70 -26.62 11.00 -17.77
C ASN A 70 -25.14 11.11 -18.18
N CYS A 71 -24.33 10.07 -17.97
CA CYS A 71 -22.91 10.05 -18.30
C CYS A 71 -22.64 9.08 -19.45
N ASN A 72 -21.91 9.48 -20.47
CA ASN A 72 -21.56 8.57 -21.58
C ASN A 72 -20.38 7.65 -21.23
N LEU A 73 -19.43 8.16 -20.44
CA LEU A 73 -18.18 7.50 -20.09
C LEU A 73 -17.81 7.79 -18.63
N ILE A 74 -17.28 6.78 -17.94
CA ILE A 74 -16.55 6.90 -16.67
C ILE A 74 -15.10 6.50 -16.91
N LEU A 75 -14.18 7.43 -16.68
CA LEU A 75 -12.74 7.20 -16.65
C LEU A 75 -12.36 6.89 -15.21
N GLY A 76 -12.12 5.60 -14.94
CA GLY A 76 -11.79 5.10 -13.61
C GLY A 76 -10.29 5.03 -13.35
N THR A 77 -9.91 4.25 -12.34
CA THR A 77 -8.50 4.05 -11.97
C THR A 77 -7.60 3.57 -13.12
N PRO A 78 -8.03 2.69 -14.06
CA PRO A 78 -7.13 2.27 -15.14
C PRO A 78 -6.73 3.42 -16.06
N TRP A 79 -7.66 4.32 -16.39
CA TRP A 79 -7.33 5.52 -17.17
C TRP A 79 -6.51 6.51 -16.33
N LEU A 80 -6.87 6.74 -15.06
CA LEU A 80 -6.13 7.67 -14.19
C LEU A 80 -4.66 7.29 -14.02
N ILE A 81 -4.35 5.99 -13.86
CA ILE A 81 -2.97 5.49 -13.78
C ILE A 81 -2.21 5.72 -15.08
N LEU A 82 -2.85 5.44 -16.23
CA LEU A 82 -2.21 5.59 -17.55
C LEU A 82 -2.01 7.06 -17.95
N ALA A 83 -3.00 7.88 -17.66
CA ALA A 83 -2.99 9.30 -17.98
C ALA A 83 -2.11 10.08 -17.01
N ASN A 84 -2.06 9.66 -15.73
CA ASN A 84 -1.40 10.35 -14.62
C ASN A 84 -1.58 11.88 -14.71
N PRO A 85 -2.83 12.38 -14.77
CA PRO A 85 -3.09 13.80 -14.97
C PRO A 85 -2.73 14.60 -13.71
N ASP A 86 -2.31 15.85 -13.92
CA ASP A 86 -2.35 16.84 -12.83
C ASP A 86 -3.78 17.36 -12.71
N ILE A 87 -4.34 17.30 -11.50
CA ILE A 87 -5.72 17.70 -11.20
C ILE A 87 -5.69 18.80 -10.17
N ASN A 88 -6.07 20.01 -10.60
CA ASN A 88 -6.28 21.11 -9.68
C ASN A 88 -7.68 21.00 -9.07
N TRP A 89 -7.77 20.46 -7.86
CA TRP A 89 -9.05 20.27 -7.16
C TRP A 89 -9.78 21.57 -6.80
N ARG A 90 -9.10 22.73 -6.84
CA ARG A 90 -9.73 24.03 -6.58
C ARG A 90 -10.39 24.60 -7.84
N THR A 91 -9.75 24.47 -9.00
CA THR A 91 -10.27 24.98 -10.28
C THR A 91 -11.02 23.91 -11.07
N LEU A 92 -10.91 22.64 -10.67
CA LEU A 92 -11.38 21.45 -11.39
C LEU A 92 -10.77 21.30 -12.78
N GLU A 93 -9.57 21.86 -12.97
CA GLU A 93 -8.81 21.71 -14.21
C GLU A 93 -8.01 20.42 -14.19
N VAL A 94 -8.03 19.71 -15.32
CA VAL A 94 -7.25 18.51 -15.56
C VAL A 94 -6.21 18.85 -16.61
N LEU A 95 -4.93 18.61 -16.33
CA LEU A 95 -3.83 18.86 -17.25
C LEU A 95 -3.14 17.54 -17.56
N LEU A 96 -3.16 17.17 -18.84
CA LEU A 96 -2.43 16.02 -19.37
C LEU A 96 -1.08 16.51 -19.87
N CYS A 97 -0.10 16.50 -18.96
CA CYS A 97 1.28 16.76 -19.34
C CYS A 97 1.69 15.78 -20.45
N PRO A 98 2.41 16.22 -21.50
CA PRO A 98 3.08 15.28 -22.38
C PRO A 98 3.98 14.38 -21.52
N PRO A 99 4.29 13.14 -21.92
CA PRO A 99 5.28 12.33 -21.21
C PRO A 99 6.63 13.05 -21.33
N LEU A 100 6.87 13.99 -20.40
CA LEU A 100 8.19 14.48 -20.10
C LEU A 100 9.00 13.24 -19.72
N GLU A 101 10.16 13.08 -20.36
CA GLU A 101 11.23 12.26 -19.79
C GLU A 101 11.21 12.50 -18.30
N ALA A 102 11.12 11.42 -17.52
CA ALA A 102 10.83 11.44 -16.10
C ALA A 102 11.68 12.47 -15.35
N HIS A 103 11.21 13.71 -15.32
CA HIS A 103 11.50 14.62 -14.25
C HIS A 103 10.66 14.04 -13.13
N ALA A 104 11.34 13.18 -12.36
CA ALA A 104 10.98 12.89 -10.99
C ALA A 104 10.34 14.17 -10.46
N SER A 105 9.04 14.07 -10.19
CA SER A 105 8.29 14.86 -9.23
C SER A 105 9.08 16.02 -8.62
N ASP A 106 8.44 17.18 -8.50
CA ASP A 106 8.73 18.17 -7.47
C ASP A 106 8.58 17.60 -6.03
N ILE A 107 9.12 16.41 -5.75
CA ILE A 107 9.80 16.11 -4.51
C ILE A 107 10.87 17.19 -4.44
N ALA A 108 10.66 18.18 -3.56
CA ALA A 108 11.70 19.09 -3.13
C ALA A 108 13.03 18.32 -3.09
N PRO A 109 14.13 18.87 -3.65
CA PRO A 109 15.39 18.15 -3.76
C PRO A 109 15.65 17.42 -2.44
N PRO A 110 16.00 16.12 -2.47
CA PRO A 110 16.10 15.31 -1.25
C PRO A 110 16.86 16.11 -0.23
N ILE A 111 16.21 16.41 0.91
CA ILE A 111 16.75 17.32 1.92
C ILE A 111 18.13 16.78 2.31
N THR A 112 19.18 17.38 1.75
CA THR A 112 20.56 16.89 1.87
C THR A 112 21.16 17.24 3.21
N SER A 113 20.55 18.21 3.91
CA SER A 113 20.98 18.67 5.22
C SER A 113 19.79 19.05 6.08
N ILE A 114 19.92 18.78 7.38
CA ILE A 114 18.90 19.10 8.36
C ILE A 114 18.76 20.64 8.45
N PRO A 115 17.54 21.20 8.35
CA PRO A 115 17.31 22.64 8.48
C PRO A 115 17.90 23.19 9.78
N GLU A 116 18.29 24.46 9.78
CA GLU A 116 18.96 25.11 10.92
C GLU A 116 18.16 24.96 12.22
N GLU A 117 16.84 25.09 12.13
CA GLU A 117 15.92 24.99 13.25
C GLU A 117 15.92 23.59 13.91
N PHE A 118 16.30 22.57 13.15
CA PHE A 118 16.34 21.17 13.59
C PHE A 118 17.76 20.64 13.81
N LYS A 119 18.81 21.43 13.55
CA LYS A 119 20.20 20.99 13.77
C LYS A 119 20.47 20.59 15.22
N ALA A 120 19.82 21.23 16.20
CA ALA A 120 19.90 20.84 17.61
C ALA A 120 19.44 19.38 17.84
N PHE A 121 18.58 18.85 16.97
CA PHE A 121 18.08 17.47 17.03
C PHE A 121 18.72 16.56 15.98
N GLN A 122 19.87 16.94 15.40
CA GLN A 122 20.58 16.15 14.38
C GLN A 122 20.73 14.67 14.76
N LYS A 123 20.93 14.40 16.06
CA LYS A 123 21.01 13.05 16.59
C LYS A 123 19.78 12.22 16.22
N VAL A 124 18.56 12.76 16.33
CA VAL A 124 17.27 12.06 16.08
C VAL A 124 17.14 11.63 14.62
N PHE A 125 17.70 12.41 13.70
CA PHE A 125 17.71 12.13 12.27
C PHE A 125 18.87 11.22 11.84
N SER A 126 19.70 10.76 12.77
CA SER A 126 20.84 9.87 12.47
C SER A 126 20.45 8.40 12.57
N ASN A 127 21.00 7.58 11.68
CA ASN A 127 20.79 6.12 11.71
C ASN A 127 21.44 5.43 12.91
N ASN A 128 22.34 6.12 13.63
CA ASN A 128 23.11 5.58 14.75
C ASN A 128 22.23 5.13 15.92
N PHE A 129 21.01 5.67 16.07
CA PHE A 129 20.09 5.22 17.11
C PHE A 129 19.53 3.80 16.86
N PHE A 130 19.54 3.34 15.62
CA PHE A 130 18.96 2.04 15.25
C PHE A 130 19.99 0.91 15.17
N THR A 131 21.27 1.20 15.43
CA THR A 131 22.35 0.22 15.29
C THR A 131 22.63 -0.56 16.57
N THR A 132 22.08 -0.16 17.72
CA THR A 132 22.33 -0.82 19.01
C THR A 132 21.04 -1.02 19.79
N LEU A 133 21.02 -2.01 20.67
CA LEU A 133 19.91 -2.20 21.61
C LEU A 133 19.86 -1.03 22.61
N PRO A 134 18.72 -0.33 22.76
CA PRO A 134 18.58 0.71 23.77
C PRO A 134 18.78 0.15 25.19
N ALA A 135 19.27 1.00 26.10
CA ALA A 135 19.35 0.63 27.51
C ALA A 135 17.96 0.33 28.09
N HIS A 136 17.89 -0.67 28.98
CA HIS A 136 16.70 -1.02 29.75
C HIS A 136 16.16 0.21 30.51
N ARG A 137 14.83 0.32 30.59
CA ARG A 137 14.13 1.40 31.28
C ARG A 137 13.45 0.86 32.54
N SER A 138 12.73 1.72 33.27
CA SER A 138 11.90 1.31 34.42
C SER A 138 10.72 0.41 34.02
N TYR A 139 10.45 0.29 32.72
CA TYR A 139 9.48 -0.60 32.13
C TYR A 139 10.05 -1.15 30.82
N ASP A 140 9.91 -2.46 30.61
CA ASP A 140 10.16 -3.12 29.33
C ASP A 140 8.85 -3.66 28.77
N CYS A 141 8.81 -3.87 27.45
CA CYS A 141 7.64 -4.44 26.80
C CYS A 141 7.56 -5.95 27.11
N ALA A 142 6.64 -6.33 27.99
CA ALA A 142 6.38 -7.73 28.30
C ALA A 142 5.48 -8.37 27.23
N MET A 143 5.72 -9.64 26.94
CA MET A 143 4.86 -10.48 26.10
C MET A 143 4.22 -11.57 26.97
N PRO A 144 3.13 -11.26 27.69
CA PRO A 144 2.47 -12.23 28.54
C PRO A 144 1.90 -13.39 27.71
N LEU A 145 2.21 -14.61 28.12
CA LEU A 145 1.70 -15.84 27.50
C LEU A 145 0.54 -16.39 28.34
N ASP A 146 -0.37 -17.08 27.67
CA ASP A 146 -1.47 -17.81 28.31
C ASP A 146 -0.90 -19.02 29.08
N ASP A 147 -0.97 -18.96 30.42
CA ASP A 147 -0.36 -19.94 31.36
C ASP A 147 -0.81 -21.39 31.13
N GLY A 148 -1.92 -21.60 30.42
CA GLY A 148 -2.46 -22.94 30.10
C GLY A 148 -1.94 -23.57 28.81
N LYS A 149 -0.99 -22.94 28.10
CA LYS A 149 -0.57 -23.39 26.76
C LYS A 149 0.92 -23.71 26.68
N ASP A 150 1.23 -24.76 25.92
CA ASP A 150 2.60 -25.17 25.64
C ASP A 150 3.35 -24.13 24.81
N VAL A 151 4.65 -24.02 25.10
CA VAL A 151 5.56 -23.14 24.37
C VAL A 151 5.76 -23.65 22.93
N PRO A 152 5.63 -22.79 21.89
CA PRO A 152 5.67 -23.23 20.51
C PRO A 152 7.10 -23.52 20.04
N TYR A 153 7.26 -24.63 19.33
CA TYR A 153 8.47 -24.97 18.57
C TYR A 153 8.13 -25.24 17.11
N GLY A 154 8.69 -24.46 16.20
CA GLY A 154 8.51 -24.59 14.75
C GLY A 154 9.72 -25.23 14.05
N PRO A 155 9.51 -25.94 12.93
CA PRO A 155 10.60 -26.51 12.14
C PRO A 155 11.42 -25.42 11.44
N ILE A 156 12.68 -25.71 11.13
CA ILE A 156 13.49 -24.88 10.24
C ILE A 156 13.02 -25.10 8.80
N TYR A 157 12.68 -24.03 8.10
CA TYR A 157 12.30 -24.13 6.70
C TYR A 157 13.53 -24.35 5.80
N PRO A 158 13.39 -25.16 4.73
CA PRO A 158 14.44 -25.27 3.72
C PRO A 158 14.75 -23.91 3.10
N MET A 159 16.03 -23.60 2.94
CA MET A 159 16.51 -22.35 2.35
C MET A 159 17.48 -22.63 1.21
N THR A 160 17.46 -21.76 0.20
CA THR A 160 18.47 -21.76 -0.86
C THR A 160 19.83 -21.29 -0.31
N PRO A 161 20.95 -21.52 -1.03
CA PRO A 161 22.27 -21.04 -0.61
C PRO A 161 22.33 -19.51 -0.44
N SER A 162 21.66 -18.76 -1.31
CA SER A 162 21.60 -17.30 -1.24
C SER A 162 20.82 -16.81 -0.01
N GLU A 163 19.71 -17.46 0.31
CA GLU A 163 18.91 -17.15 1.51
C GLU A 163 19.66 -17.50 2.79
N THR A 164 20.39 -18.62 2.80
CA THR A 164 21.20 -19.05 3.95
C THR A 164 22.35 -18.07 4.21
N ALA A 165 23.01 -17.58 3.16
CA ALA A 165 24.03 -16.56 3.27
C ALA A 165 23.47 -15.24 3.83
N ALA A 166 22.32 -14.79 3.32
CA ALA A 166 21.64 -13.59 3.80
C ALA A 166 21.15 -13.72 5.26
N LEU A 167 20.64 -14.90 5.64
CA LEU A 167 20.26 -15.19 7.03
C LEU A 167 21.47 -15.06 7.96
N LYS A 168 22.60 -15.68 7.58
CA LYS A 168 23.82 -15.63 8.38
C LYS A 168 24.34 -14.21 8.55
N GLU A 169 24.42 -13.44 7.46
CA GLU A 169 24.83 -12.03 7.48
C GLU A 169 23.94 -11.21 8.42
N HIS A 170 22.62 -11.41 8.36
CA HIS A 170 21.68 -10.72 9.24
C HIS A 170 21.88 -11.09 10.72
N ILE A 171 22.02 -12.37 11.03
CA ILE A 171 22.26 -12.85 12.40
C ILE A 171 23.57 -12.27 12.95
N ASP A 172 24.66 -12.34 12.18
CA ASP A 172 25.97 -11.83 12.60
C ASP A 172 25.92 -10.31 12.86
N SER A 173 25.22 -9.56 11.99
CA SER A 173 25.04 -8.12 12.16
C SER A 173 24.22 -7.77 13.40
N GLU A 174 23.10 -8.46 13.65
CA GLU A 174 22.22 -8.19 14.79
C GLU A 174 22.83 -8.67 16.13
N LEU A 175 23.66 -9.72 16.12
CA LEU A 175 24.49 -10.14 17.25
C LEU A 175 25.56 -9.09 17.57
N ALA A 176 26.30 -8.61 16.56
CA ALA A 176 27.31 -7.57 16.73
C ALA A 176 26.69 -6.25 17.23
N ALA A 177 25.46 -5.94 16.82
CA ALA A 177 24.66 -4.82 17.31
C ALA A 177 24.12 -5.02 18.75
N GLY A 178 24.22 -6.23 19.30
CA GLY A 178 23.69 -6.58 20.63
C GLY A 178 22.16 -6.61 20.71
N LYS A 179 21.46 -6.69 19.56
CA LYS A 179 19.99 -6.70 19.50
C LYS A 179 19.39 -8.08 19.74
N ILE A 180 20.15 -9.12 19.44
CA ILE A 180 19.80 -10.52 19.71
C ILE A 180 20.94 -11.19 20.47
N CYS A 181 20.65 -12.31 21.11
CA CYS A 181 21.65 -13.16 21.75
C CYS A 181 21.26 -14.63 21.63
N PRO A 182 22.22 -15.57 21.73
CA PRO A 182 21.91 -16.99 21.86
C PRO A 182 20.99 -17.23 23.07
N SER A 183 19.98 -18.08 22.90
CA SER A 183 19.00 -18.40 23.92
C SER A 183 18.87 -19.91 24.09
N THR A 184 18.56 -20.34 25.32
CA THR A 184 18.23 -21.73 25.68
C THR A 184 16.73 -21.92 25.89
N SER A 185 15.90 -21.00 25.36
CA SER A 185 14.45 -21.07 25.45
C SER A 185 13.91 -22.38 24.84
N PRO A 186 12.90 -23.01 25.47
CA PRO A 186 12.18 -24.12 24.84
C PRO A 186 11.34 -23.66 23.62
N ALA A 187 11.16 -22.35 23.44
CA ALA A 187 10.47 -21.77 22.29
C ALA A 187 11.37 -21.68 21.06
N GLY A 188 10.82 -21.98 19.89
CA GLY A 188 11.49 -21.77 18.61
C GLY A 188 10.52 -21.33 17.53
N ALA A 189 10.79 -20.21 16.87
CA ALA A 189 10.02 -19.73 15.72
C ALA A 189 10.81 -19.96 14.42
N PRO A 190 10.18 -20.49 13.36
CA PRO A 190 10.83 -20.58 12.05
C PRO A 190 11.19 -19.19 11.51
N VAL A 191 12.16 -19.17 10.60
CA VAL A 191 12.47 -17.98 9.81
C VAL A 191 12.36 -18.28 8.32
N MET A 192 11.99 -17.26 7.55
CA MET A 192 11.94 -17.29 6.08
C MET A 192 12.51 -16.00 5.50
N ILE A 193 12.96 -16.06 4.25
CA ILE A 193 13.46 -14.89 3.52
C ILE A 193 12.42 -14.44 2.50
N VAL A 194 12.12 -13.14 2.48
CA VAL A 194 11.19 -12.54 1.50
C VAL A 194 11.95 -11.51 0.68
N LYS A 195 11.74 -11.54 -0.65
CA LYS A 195 12.28 -10.53 -1.57
C LYS A 195 11.41 -9.28 -1.52
N ARG A 196 12.05 -8.13 -1.28
CA ARG A 196 11.42 -6.82 -1.45
C ARG A 196 11.36 -6.43 -2.93
N ALA A 197 10.53 -5.44 -3.25
CA ALA A 197 10.42 -4.88 -4.61
C ALA A 197 11.75 -4.28 -5.12
N ASP A 198 12.62 -3.81 -4.22
CA ASP A 198 13.96 -3.29 -4.52
C ASP A 198 15.01 -4.40 -4.74
N GLY A 199 14.61 -5.68 -4.71
CA GLY A 199 15.48 -6.83 -4.86
C GLY A 199 16.20 -7.27 -3.58
N ARG A 200 16.10 -6.52 -2.48
CA ARG A 200 16.75 -6.88 -1.21
C ARG A 200 16.04 -8.05 -0.52
N LEU A 201 16.81 -8.86 0.19
CA LEU A 201 16.32 -9.97 1.00
C LEU A 201 15.98 -9.47 2.42
N ARG A 202 14.81 -9.84 2.93
CA ARG A 202 14.37 -9.53 4.29
C ARG A 202 14.13 -10.80 5.08
N LEU A 203 14.73 -10.89 6.26
CA LEU A 203 14.40 -11.90 7.25
C LEU A 203 13.00 -11.66 7.82
N VAL A 204 12.18 -12.72 7.85
CA VAL A 204 10.85 -12.73 8.45
C VAL A 204 10.78 -13.89 9.44
N VAL A 205 10.46 -13.59 10.69
CA VAL A 205 10.23 -14.60 11.73
C VAL A 205 8.75 -14.94 11.79
N ASP A 206 8.42 -16.23 11.73
CA ASP A 206 7.04 -16.69 11.77
C ASP A 206 6.53 -16.83 13.21
N TYR A 207 6.07 -15.71 13.77
CA TYR A 207 5.50 -15.67 15.11
C TYR A 207 4.04 -16.14 15.20
N ARG A 208 3.42 -16.71 14.16
CA ARG A 208 1.98 -17.05 14.18
C ARG A 208 1.59 -17.93 15.37
N ARG A 209 2.39 -18.96 15.68
CA ARG A 209 2.14 -19.87 16.83
C ARG A 209 2.35 -19.18 18.17
N LEU A 210 3.35 -18.31 18.27
CA LEU A 210 3.59 -17.51 19.47
C LEU A 210 2.44 -16.54 19.71
N ASN A 211 2.05 -15.79 18.67
CA ASN A 211 0.94 -14.84 18.73
C ASN A 211 -0.41 -15.48 19.09
N ALA A 212 -0.61 -16.77 18.80
CA ALA A 212 -1.83 -17.49 19.17
C ALA A 212 -1.94 -17.80 20.68
N ILE A 213 -0.81 -17.79 21.38
CA ILE A 213 -0.73 -18.02 22.83
C ILE A 213 -0.42 -16.75 23.63
N THR A 214 0.00 -15.66 22.96
CA THR A 214 0.18 -14.35 23.61
C THR A 214 -1.17 -13.77 24.03
N ILE A 215 -1.26 -13.29 25.27
CA ILE A 215 -2.44 -12.57 25.76
C ILE A 215 -2.55 -11.25 24.98
N LYS A 216 -3.70 -11.02 24.35
CA LYS A 216 -3.92 -9.83 23.53
C LYS A 216 -4.10 -8.59 24.41
N ASP A 217 -3.20 -7.63 24.26
CA ASP A 217 -3.38 -6.27 24.78
C ASP A 217 -4.33 -5.49 23.85
N CYS A 218 -5.64 -5.69 24.04
CA CYS A 218 -6.70 -5.10 23.22
C CYS A 218 -6.97 -3.63 23.62
N TYR A 219 -5.96 -2.77 23.53
CA TYR A 219 -6.17 -1.33 23.71
C TYR A 219 -7.00 -0.75 22.55
N ALA A 220 -8.11 -0.09 22.87
CA ALA A 220 -8.97 0.52 21.87
C ALA A 220 -8.28 1.75 21.26
N LEU A 221 -7.81 1.61 20.02
CA LEU A 221 -7.31 2.74 19.25
C LEU A 221 -8.50 3.60 18.75
N PRO A 222 -8.42 4.94 18.87
CA PRO A 222 -9.46 5.82 18.36
C PRO A 222 -9.58 5.70 16.84
N ARG A 223 -10.77 5.97 16.30
CA ARG A 223 -10.99 5.96 14.85
C ARG A 223 -10.21 7.10 14.18
N GLN A 224 -9.70 6.84 12.98
CA GLN A 224 -8.96 7.85 12.21
C GLN A 224 -9.80 9.11 11.96
N ASP A 225 -11.09 8.97 11.63
CA ASP A 225 -11.99 10.11 11.40
C ASP A 225 -12.12 11.00 12.65
N GLU A 226 -12.24 10.38 13.83
CA GLU A 226 -12.34 11.09 15.11
C GLU A 226 -11.04 11.84 15.44
N LEU A 227 -9.89 11.25 15.14
CA LEU A 227 -8.60 11.92 15.31
C LEU A 227 -8.47 13.14 14.39
N ILE A 228 -8.91 13.02 13.13
CA ILE A 228 -8.88 14.12 12.17
C ILE A 228 -9.85 15.23 12.55
N GLU A 229 -11.06 14.89 13.02
CA GLU A 229 -12.05 15.88 13.45
C GLU A 229 -11.54 16.73 14.62
N LYS A 230 -10.79 16.14 15.55
CA LYS A 230 -10.13 16.88 16.64
C LYS A 230 -9.13 17.92 16.13
N LEU A 231 -8.56 17.72 14.94
CA LEU A 231 -7.63 18.64 14.31
C LEU A 231 -8.31 19.73 13.46
N ARG A 232 -9.64 19.74 13.32
CA ARG A 232 -10.36 20.62 12.38
C ARG A 232 -10.11 22.12 12.56
N HIS A 233 -9.71 22.54 13.76
CA HIS A 233 -9.43 23.94 14.10
C HIS A 233 -7.92 24.23 14.26
N ALA A 234 -7.07 23.21 14.15
CA ALA A 234 -5.64 23.41 14.12
C ALA A 234 -5.24 24.09 12.81
N LYS A 235 -4.43 25.15 12.93
CA LYS A 235 -3.87 25.87 11.78
C LYS A 235 -2.47 25.40 11.41
N ILE A 236 -1.79 24.76 12.36
CA ILE A 236 -0.42 24.27 12.22
C ILE A 236 -0.39 22.88 12.86
N CYS A 237 0.12 21.89 12.12
CA CYS A 237 0.42 20.54 12.59
C CYS A 237 1.92 20.32 12.34
N THR A 238 2.66 19.89 13.36
CA THR A 238 4.12 19.66 13.32
C THR A 238 4.44 18.20 13.57
#